data_AF-A0A3D5I215-F1
#
_entry.id   AF-A0A3D5I215-F1
#
_cell.length_a   1.000
_cell.length_b   1.000
_cell.length_c   1.000
_cell.angle_alpha   90.00
_cell.angle_beta   90.00
_cell.angle_gamma   90.00
#
_symmetry.space_group_name_H-M   'P 1'
#
loop_
_entity.id
_entity.type
_entity.pdbx_description
1 polymer ?
#
loop_
_entity_poly.entity_id
_entity_poly.type
_entity_poly.pdbx_seq_one_letter_code
_entity_poly.pdbx_strand_id
1 'polypeptide(L)'
;TPTTPPLKPQLITSSAQLQALVSQLQQRSADAPAVAIDTETTDLNPFRAQLVGLGFCWGEADNDLAYIPIGHSGAAGQLPLAEVLEALAPWLASPTQRKCLQNAKYDRLVLLRHGLELNGVAVDTLLADYLRDASARHNLEELAQRHYGFRPTSFSDLVGKGQTFADVPIEAAAQYCGMDVHLTYRLAIDLVQQLEQLGEALPQLLSELELPLEPVLAQMEATGIRIDVPYLQELGQSMGDKLQQLEQQAIAAAGEEFNLASPKQLGELLFNTLGLDRKKSRKTKTGWSTDAAVLEKLEDAHPVVPLVLEHRTLSKLKSTYVDALPQLVESETGRVHTDFN
;
A
#
# COMPACT_ATOMS: atom_id res chain seq x y z
N THR A 1 7.85 28.02 13.45
CA THR A 1 7.54 26.76 12.76
C THR A 1 8.77 25.89 12.90
N PRO A 2 8.66 24.65 13.41
CA PRO A 2 9.81 23.75 13.41
C PRO A 2 10.28 23.59 11.96
N THR A 3 11.58 23.75 11.75
CA THR A 3 12.23 23.59 10.45
C THR A 3 12.68 22.15 10.31
N THR A 4 12.55 21.59 9.10
CA THR A 4 13.08 20.28 8.75
C THR A 4 14.54 20.17 9.18
N PRO A 5 14.95 19.13 9.93
CA PRO A 5 16.31 19.01 10.43
C PRO A 5 17.29 18.86 9.24
N PRO A 6 18.44 19.54 9.27
CA PRO A 6 19.45 19.37 8.23
C PRO A 6 20.17 18.04 8.43
N LEU A 7 19.89 17.05 7.59
CA LEU A 7 20.54 15.75 7.66
C LEU A 7 21.76 15.68 6.72
N LYS A 8 22.74 14.86 7.10
CA LYS A 8 23.96 14.58 6.36
C LYS A 8 24.13 13.06 6.18
N PRO A 9 23.28 12.42 5.35
CA PRO A 9 23.42 11.01 5.02
C PRO A 9 24.83 10.69 4.52
N GLN A 10 25.43 9.65 5.08
CA GLN A 10 26.68 9.10 4.55
C GLN A 10 26.37 8.35 3.26
N LEU A 11 26.97 8.75 2.15
CA LEU A 11 26.86 8.03 0.88
C LEU A 11 27.84 6.84 0.86
N ILE A 12 27.28 5.64 0.72
CA ILE A 12 28.03 4.38 0.70
C ILE A 12 28.24 3.96 -0.75
N THR A 13 29.38 4.33 -1.33
CA THR A 13 29.66 4.19 -2.77
C THR A 13 30.87 3.31 -3.07
N SER A 14 31.45 2.68 -2.04
CA SER A 14 32.59 1.78 -2.15
C SER A 14 32.48 0.59 -1.21
N SER A 15 33.08 -0.54 -1.60
CA SER A 15 33.09 -1.79 -0.82
C SER A 15 33.62 -1.58 0.59
N ALA A 16 34.63 -0.72 0.76
CA ALA A 16 35.20 -0.41 2.07
C ALA A 16 34.19 0.30 2.98
N GLN A 17 33.41 1.25 2.45
CA GLN A 17 32.35 1.93 3.20
C GLN A 17 31.21 0.96 3.53
N LEU A 18 30.84 0.08 2.59
CA LEU A 18 29.80 -0.94 2.82
C LEU A 18 30.20 -1.88 3.97
N GLN A 19 31.42 -2.39 3.96
CA GLN A 19 31.92 -3.28 5.02
C GLN A 19 32.02 -2.56 6.37
N ALA A 20 32.40 -1.28 6.38
CA ALA A 20 32.41 -0.47 7.60
C ALA A 20 30.99 -0.28 8.15
N LEU A 21 30.00 0.02 7.30
CA LEU A 21 28.60 0.13 7.70
C LEU A 21 28.09 -1.21 8.26
N VAL A 22 28.27 -2.32 7.55
CA VAL A 22 27.84 -3.65 8.02
C VAL A 22 28.47 -4.00 9.37
N SER A 23 29.77 -3.74 9.54
CA SER A 23 30.46 -3.96 10.81
C SER A 23 29.85 -3.14 11.93
N GLN A 24 29.55 -1.87 11.67
CA GLN A 24 28.90 -0.98 12.64
C GLN A 24 27.50 -1.47 13.02
N LEU A 25 26.71 -1.90 12.03
CA LEU A 25 25.37 -2.46 12.25
C LEU A 25 25.42 -3.74 13.09
N GLN A 26 26.38 -4.63 12.84
CA GLN A 26 26.55 -5.88 13.58
C GLN A 26 27.04 -5.69 15.01
N GLN A 27 27.83 -4.64 15.27
CA GLN A 27 28.39 -4.34 16.59
C GLN A 27 27.41 -3.65 17.54
N ARG A 28 26.18 -3.36 17.10
CA ARG A 28 25.18 -2.71 17.96
C ARG A 28 24.77 -3.60 19.13
N SER A 29 24.67 -2.98 20.30
CA SER A 29 24.19 -3.64 21.52
C SER A 29 22.71 -4.01 21.38
N ALA A 30 22.30 -5.11 22.03
CA ALA A 30 20.91 -5.53 22.11
C ALA A 30 20.00 -4.49 22.82
N ASP A 31 20.58 -3.72 23.74
CA ASP A 31 19.89 -2.66 24.48
C ASP A 31 19.79 -1.34 23.71
N ALA A 32 20.51 -1.22 22.58
CA ALA A 32 20.42 -0.02 21.76
C ALA A 32 19.06 0.07 21.06
N PRO A 33 18.56 1.28 20.75
CA PRO A 33 17.40 1.44 19.90
C PRO A 33 17.60 0.71 18.56
N ALA A 34 16.48 0.21 18.02
CA ALA A 34 16.46 -0.52 16.76
C ALA A 34 16.95 0.37 15.61
N VAL A 35 17.70 -0.20 14.66
CA VAL A 35 18.17 0.54 13.48
C VAL A 35 17.01 0.72 12.51
N ALA A 36 16.75 1.95 12.09
CA ALA A 36 15.78 2.20 11.04
C ALA A 36 16.35 1.79 9.68
N ILE A 37 15.53 1.12 8.88
CA ILE A 37 15.85 0.75 7.49
C ILE A 37 14.70 1.17 6.61
N ASP A 38 15.03 1.54 5.38
CA ASP A 38 14.06 1.82 4.34
C ASP A 38 14.59 1.36 2.97
N THR A 39 13.70 0.86 2.11
CA THR A 39 14.01 0.46 0.74
C THR A 39 13.43 1.45 -0.26
N GLU A 40 14.28 2.00 -1.11
CA GLU A 40 13.85 2.88 -2.19
C GLU A 40 13.75 2.10 -3.49
N THR A 41 12.64 2.27 -4.22
CA THR A 41 12.29 1.36 -5.31
C THR A 41 11.67 2.03 -6.53
N THR A 42 11.57 1.28 -7.65
CA THR A 42 11.03 1.81 -8.90
C THR A 42 9.50 1.77 -9.03
N ASP A 43 8.80 1.07 -8.15
CA ASP A 43 7.35 0.82 -8.26
C ASP A 43 6.74 0.76 -6.86
N LEU A 44 5.44 1.02 -6.71
CA LEU A 44 4.71 0.83 -5.45
C LEU A 44 4.26 -0.62 -5.26
N ASN A 45 4.26 -1.42 -6.34
CA ASN A 45 4.00 -2.84 -6.30
C ASN A 45 5.32 -3.59 -6.03
N PRO A 46 5.49 -4.24 -4.86
CA PRO A 46 6.75 -4.88 -4.48
C PRO A 46 7.11 -6.05 -5.41
N PHE A 47 6.14 -6.62 -6.13
CA PHE A 47 6.36 -7.70 -7.10
C PHE A 47 6.91 -7.22 -8.45
N ARG A 48 6.91 -5.90 -8.69
CA ARG A 48 7.48 -5.25 -9.89
C ARG A 48 8.69 -4.37 -9.55
N ALA A 49 8.73 -3.88 -8.31
CA ALA A 49 9.74 -2.97 -7.78
C ALA A 49 11.17 -3.52 -7.87
N GLN A 50 12.06 -2.75 -8.52
CA GLN A 50 13.50 -2.96 -8.44
C GLN A 50 14.08 -2.09 -7.32
N LEU A 51 15.07 -2.61 -6.59
CA LEU A 51 15.80 -1.84 -5.60
C LEU A 51 16.62 -0.73 -6.26
N VAL A 52 16.48 0.50 -5.75
CA VAL A 52 17.20 1.70 -6.18
C VAL A 52 18.19 2.14 -5.10
N GLY A 53 17.80 2.02 -3.83
CA GLY A 53 18.63 2.39 -2.70
C GLY A 53 18.17 1.77 -1.38
N LEU A 54 19.04 1.85 -0.38
CA LEU A 54 18.78 1.39 0.99
C LEU A 54 19.21 2.49 1.97
N GLY A 55 18.29 2.91 2.82
CA GLY A 55 18.53 3.85 3.92
C GLY A 55 18.78 3.13 5.23
N PHE A 56 19.63 3.71 6.08
CA PHE A 56 19.86 3.24 7.44
C PHE A 56 19.98 4.41 8.40
N CYS A 57 19.38 4.33 9.59
CA CYS A 57 19.60 5.29 10.67
C CYS A 57 19.74 4.58 12.01
N TRP A 58 20.74 4.96 12.80
CA TRP A 58 21.11 4.26 14.02
C TRP A 58 21.29 5.19 15.24
N GLY A 59 20.91 6.46 15.09
CA GLY A 59 21.07 7.50 16.09
C GLY A 59 20.37 8.79 15.69
N GLU A 60 20.37 9.76 16.61
CA GLU A 60 19.69 11.06 16.41
C GLU A 60 20.59 12.14 15.79
N ALA A 61 21.91 11.92 15.72
CA ALA A 61 22.81 12.91 15.12
C ALA A 61 22.52 13.06 13.61
N ASP A 62 22.83 14.23 13.05
CA ASP A 62 22.56 14.53 11.64
C ASP A 62 23.32 13.63 10.66
N ASN A 63 24.35 12.93 11.12
CA ASN A 63 25.20 12.03 10.35
C ASN A 63 25.13 10.56 10.82
N ASP A 64 24.22 10.22 11.74
CA ASP A 64 23.98 8.84 12.21
C ASP A 64 23.09 8.03 11.24
N LEU A 65 23.24 8.32 9.95
CA LEU A 65 22.47 7.70 8.89
C LEU A 65 23.29 7.58 7.60
N ALA A 66 22.92 6.59 6.79
CA ALA A 66 23.59 6.27 5.54
C ALA A 66 22.57 5.96 4.44
N TYR A 67 22.99 6.21 3.20
CA TYR A 67 22.27 5.82 1.99
C TYR A 67 23.20 5.03 1.08
N ILE A 68 22.75 3.88 0.61
CA ILE A 68 23.46 3.02 -0.34
C ILE A 68 22.77 3.12 -1.70
N PRO A 69 23.30 3.91 -2.66
CA PRO A 69 22.76 3.95 -4.02
C PRO A 69 23.18 2.72 -4.82
N ILE A 70 22.22 2.04 -5.44
CA ILE A 70 22.43 0.78 -6.19
C ILE A 70 21.77 0.73 -7.56
N GLY A 71 20.71 1.52 -7.80
CA GLY A 71 19.87 1.42 -9.00
C GLY A 71 19.45 2.74 -9.64
N HIS A 72 20.15 3.83 -9.40
CA HIS A 72 19.87 5.12 -10.05
C HIS A 72 20.27 5.10 -11.54
N SER A 73 19.38 5.62 -12.38
CA SER A 73 19.56 5.73 -13.83
C SER A 73 20.66 6.73 -14.19
N GLY A 74 21.67 6.27 -14.93
CA GLY A 74 22.70 7.16 -15.51
C GLY A 74 23.68 7.80 -14.52
N ALA A 75 23.70 7.35 -13.25
CA ALA A 75 24.60 7.86 -12.22
C ALA A 75 25.82 6.94 -12.02
N ALA A 76 26.99 7.54 -11.81
CA ALA A 76 28.21 6.83 -11.42
C ALA A 76 28.35 6.78 -9.89
N GLY A 77 29.25 5.93 -9.38
CA GLY A 77 29.53 5.83 -7.94
C GLY A 77 28.48 5.03 -7.18
N GLN A 78 27.90 4.02 -7.81
CA GLN A 78 26.94 3.10 -7.18
C GLN A 78 27.60 1.75 -6.96
N LEU A 79 27.19 1.07 -5.89
CA LEU A 79 27.68 -0.29 -5.63
C LEU A 79 26.92 -1.32 -6.48
N PRO A 80 27.57 -2.40 -6.93
CA PRO A 80 26.86 -3.50 -7.56
C PRO A 80 25.80 -4.08 -6.61
N LEU A 81 24.57 -4.25 -7.09
CA LEU A 81 23.46 -4.80 -6.31
C LEU A 81 23.85 -6.08 -5.57
N ALA A 82 24.43 -7.06 -6.26
CA ALA A 82 24.82 -8.34 -5.68
C ALA A 82 25.78 -8.21 -4.48
N GLU A 83 26.72 -7.26 -4.55
CA GLU A 83 27.67 -7.01 -3.47
C GLU A 83 26.97 -6.45 -2.22
N VAL A 84 26.01 -5.54 -2.41
CA VAL A 84 25.23 -4.95 -1.32
C VAL A 84 24.32 -6.01 -0.68
N LEU A 85 23.63 -6.82 -1.48
CA LEU A 85 22.76 -7.89 -0.98
C LEU A 85 23.57 -8.92 -0.18
N GLU A 86 24.71 -9.39 -0.71
CA GLU A 86 25.57 -10.37 -0.04
C GLU A 86 26.11 -9.83 1.31
N ALA A 87 26.55 -8.57 1.35
CA ALA A 87 27.09 -7.98 2.56
C ALA A 87 26.02 -7.76 3.65
N LEU A 88 24.80 -7.38 3.27
CA LEU A 88 23.71 -7.09 4.22
C LEU A 88 22.94 -8.34 4.66
N ALA A 89 22.94 -9.42 3.87
CA ALA A 89 22.14 -10.61 4.13
C ALA A 89 22.27 -11.15 5.57
N PRO A 90 23.49 -11.30 6.15
CA PRO A 90 23.61 -11.84 7.51
C PRO A 90 22.98 -10.96 8.58
N TRP A 91 23.03 -9.63 8.39
CA TRP A 91 22.48 -8.69 9.37
C TRP A 91 20.96 -8.58 9.23
N LEU A 92 20.43 -8.54 8.01
CA LEU A 92 18.99 -8.52 7.74
C LEU A 92 18.31 -9.80 8.24
N ALA A 93 18.89 -10.98 7.97
CA ALA A 93 18.35 -12.27 8.38
C ALA A 93 18.49 -12.56 9.88
N SER A 94 19.26 -11.76 10.63
CA SER A 94 19.46 -11.98 12.06
C SER A 94 18.23 -11.60 12.89
N PRO A 95 17.63 -12.52 13.67
CA PRO A 95 16.49 -12.19 14.53
C PRO A 95 16.86 -11.36 15.77
N THR A 96 18.15 -11.33 16.14
CA THR A 96 18.64 -10.62 17.33
C THR A 96 19.10 -9.20 17.03
N GLN A 97 19.42 -8.91 15.77
CA GLN A 97 19.69 -7.55 15.32
C GLN A 97 18.35 -6.84 15.18
N ARG A 98 18.11 -5.80 15.98
CA ARG A 98 16.81 -5.10 16.06
C ARG A 98 16.69 -4.06 14.96
N LYS A 99 15.60 -4.13 14.18
CA LYS A 99 15.25 -3.18 13.12
C LYS A 99 13.96 -2.46 13.45
N CYS A 100 13.84 -1.21 13.00
CA CYS A 100 12.55 -0.54 12.91
C CYS A 100 12.31 -0.08 11.47
N LEU A 101 11.06 -0.11 11.05
CA LEU A 101 10.64 0.28 9.71
C LEU A 101 9.30 1.00 9.81
N GLN A 102 8.94 1.72 8.76
CA GLN A 102 7.59 2.25 8.57
C GLN A 102 6.94 1.39 7.49
N ASN A 103 5.91 0.60 7.83
CA ASN A 103 5.29 -0.36 6.91
C ASN A 103 6.27 -1.45 6.43
N ALA A 104 6.82 -2.22 7.38
CA ALA A 104 7.86 -3.23 7.16
C ALA A 104 7.48 -4.30 6.12
N LYS A 105 6.18 -4.54 5.92
CA LYS A 105 5.65 -5.50 4.94
C LYS A 105 6.10 -5.19 3.52
N TYR A 106 6.14 -3.92 3.15
CA TYR A 106 6.59 -3.51 1.83
C TYR A 106 8.08 -3.85 1.62
N ASP A 107 8.94 -3.38 2.51
CA ASP A 107 10.38 -3.65 2.46
C ASP A 107 10.68 -5.15 2.51
N ARG A 108 9.96 -5.90 3.34
CA ARG A 108 10.07 -7.36 3.42
C ARG A 108 9.82 -8.02 2.08
N LEU A 109 8.75 -7.63 1.37
CA LEU A 109 8.42 -8.21 0.05
C LEU A 109 9.45 -7.84 -1.00
N VAL A 110 9.92 -6.59 -1.01
CA VAL A 110 10.99 -6.13 -1.90
C VAL A 110 12.28 -6.91 -1.65
N LEU A 111 12.71 -7.02 -0.38
CA LEU A 111 13.90 -7.76 0.02
C LEU A 111 13.79 -9.25 -0.32
N LEU A 112 12.63 -9.86 -0.07
CA LEU A 112 12.35 -11.26 -0.39
C LEU A 112 12.50 -11.53 -1.89
N ARG A 113 11.99 -10.63 -2.75
CA ARG A 113 12.15 -10.73 -4.21
C ARG A 113 13.61 -10.67 -4.66
N HIS A 114 14.47 -10.02 -3.88
CA HIS A 114 15.92 -9.96 -4.08
C HIS A 114 16.68 -11.06 -3.31
N GLY A 115 15.98 -12.05 -2.75
CA GLY A 115 16.57 -13.21 -2.07
C GLY A 115 17.05 -12.92 -0.65
N LEU A 116 16.58 -11.84 -0.02
CA LEU A 116 16.93 -11.46 1.34
C LEU A 116 15.79 -11.71 2.32
N GLU A 117 16.13 -12.29 3.47
CA GLU A 117 15.20 -12.41 4.60
C GLU A 117 15.32 -11.19 5.52
N LEU A 118 14.18 -10.63 5.94
CA LEU A 118 14.10 -9.56 6.93
C LEU A 118 13.63 -10.13 8.28
N ASN A 119 14.54 -10.37 9.22
CA ASN A 119 14.18 -10.83 10.57
C ASN A 119 14.53 -9.77 11.61
N GLY A 120 13.99 -9.87 12.82
CA GLY A 120 14.33 -8.96 13.92
C GLY A 120 13.71 -7.56 13.80
N VAL A 121 12.59 -7.43 13.07
CA VAL A 121 11.76 -6.22 13.09
C VAL A 121 11.19 -6.08 14.50
N ALA A 122 11.71 -5.12 15.25
CA ALA A 122 11.35 -4.86 16.64
C ALA A 122 10.25 -3.81 16.78
N VAL A 123 10.11 -2.91 15.79
CA VAL A 123 9.06 -1.90 15.74
C VAL A 123 8.69 -1.64 14.28
N ASP A 124 7.39 -1.66 13.98
CA ASP A 124 6.84 -1.03 12.78
C ASP A 124 6.09 0.22 13.23
N THR A 125 6.53 1.40 12.80
CA THR A 125 5.96 2.67 13.24
C THR A 125 4.52 2.88 12.75
N LEU A 126 4.13 2.26 11.63
CA LEU A 126 2.74 2.26 11.17
C LEU A 126 1.86 1.50 12.15
N LEU A 127 2.23 0.27 12.48
CA LEU A 127 1.47 -0.59 13.40
C LEU A 127 1.46 0.01 14.82
N ALA A 128 2.58 0.55 15.28
CA ALA A 128 2.66 1.19 16.59
C ALA A 128 1.73 2.43 16.69
N ASP A 129 1.68 3.28 15.64
CA ASP A 129 0.74 4.42 15.62
C ASP A 129 -0.71 3.99 15.44
N TYR A 130 -0.98 2.90 14.71
CA TYR A 130 -2.30 2.31 14.59
C TYR A 130 -2.86 1.86 15.94
N LEU A 131 -2.05 1.18 16.75
CA LEU A 131 -2.44 0.79 18.12
C LEU A 131 -2.68 1.99 19.04
N ARG A 132 -1.96 3.10 18.80
CA ARG A 132 -2.16 4.35 19.54
C ARG A 132 -3.49 5.02 19.18
N ASP A 133 -3.84 5.07 17.89
CA ASP A 133 -5.08 5.69 17.40
C ASP A 133 -5.49 5.16 16.00
N ALA A 134 -6.27 4.09 15.97
CA ALA A 134 -6.71 3.44 14.74
C ALA A 134 -7.55 4.32 13.78
N SER A 135 -8.00 5.51 14.22
CA SER A 135 -8.77 6.43 13.37
C SER A 135 -7.90 7.45 12.62
N ALA A 136 -6.61 7.55 13.00
CA ALA A 136 -5.68 8.48 12.41
C ALA A 136 -5.17 8.00 11.04
N ARG A 137 -4.44 8.88 10.35
CA ARG A 137 -3.63 8.50 9.19
C ARG A 137 -2.24 8.10 9.67
N HIS A 138 -1.73 6.97 9.17
CA HIS A 138 -0.49 6.36 9.67
C HIS A 138 0.69 6.46 8.71
N ASN A 139 0.60 7.27 7.65
CA ASN A 139 1.73 7.52 6.76
C ASN A 139 2.76 8.45 7.41
N LEU A 140 4.02 8.31 7.00
CA LEU A 140 5.16 8.97 7.65
C LEU A 140 5.07 10.50 7.65
N GLU A 141 4.54 11.11 6.59
CA GLU A 141 4.34 12.57 6.51
C GLU A 141 3.37 13.08 7.59
N GLU A 142 2.25 12.39 7.79
CA GLU A 142 1.27 12.75 8.81
C GLU A 142 1.80 12.49 10.23
N LEU A 143 2.61 11.43 10.41
CA LEU A 143 3.31 11.17 11.67
C LEU A 143 4.31 12.29 11.99
N ALA A 144 5.14 12.67 11.02
CA ALA A 144 6.11 13.75 11.19
C ALA A 144 5.44 15.09 11.54
N GLN A 145 4.33 15.42 10.86
CA GLN A 145 3.59 16.64 11.15
C GLN A 145 2.97 16.62 12.55
N ARG A 146 2.45 15.47 12.99
CA ARG A 146 1.80 15.32 14.30
C ARG A 146 2.80 15.33 15.46
N HIS A 147 3.94 14.66 15.31
CA HIS A 147 4.93 14.49 16.38
C HIS A 147 5.96 15.63 16.41
N TYR A 148 6.36 16.15 15.25
CA TYR A 148 7.47 17.11 15.15
C TYR A 148 7.07 18.46 14.54
N GLY A 149 5.84 18.60 14.07
CA GLY A 149 5.29 19.88 13.62
C GLY A 149 5.72 20.34 12.22
N PHE A 150 6.40 19.48 11.45
CA PHE A 150 6.82 19.77 10.07
C PHE A 150 6.41 18.64 9.12
N ARG A 151 6.33 18.93 7.82
CA ARG A 151 6.13 17.92 6.78
C ARG A 151 7.44 17.69 6.02
N PRO A 152 7.92 16.44 5.89
CA PRO A 152 9.05 16.14 5.03
C PRO A 152 8.66 16.33 3.55
N THR A 153 9.65 16.27 2.66
CA THR A 153 9.43 16.30 1.21
C THR A 153 8.55 15.11 0.82
N SER A 154 7.47 15.33 0.06
CA SER A 154 6.64 14.22 -0.41
C SER A 154 7.29 13.49 -1.58
N PHE A 155 6.98 12.20 -1.75
CA PHE A 155 7.42 11.43 -2.92
C PHE A 155 7.03 12.13 -4.23
N SER A 156 5.82 12.71 -4.31
CA SER A 156 5.33 13.40 -5.51
C SER A 156 6.03 14.73 -5.81
N ASP A 157 6.67 15.35 -4.81
CA ASP A 157 7.49 16.54 -5.00
C ASP A 157 8.90 16.18 -5.46
N LEU A 158 9.41 15.01 -5.05
CA LEU A 158 10.73 14.50 -5.43
C LEU A 158 10.74 13.85 -6.81
N VAL A 159 9.77 12.98 -7.07
CA VAL A 159 9.71 12.15 -8.29
C VAL A 159 8.76 12.78 -9.29
N GLY A 160 9.28 13.11 -10.47
CA GLY A 160 8.50 13.70 -11.55
C GLY A 160 7.41 12.76 -12.08
N LYS A 161 6.38 13.33 -12.72
CA LYS A 161 5.30 12.55 -13.33
C LYS A 161 5.85 11.57 -14.38
N GLY A 162 5.55 10.29 -14.21
CA GLY A 162 5.99 9.22 -15.11
C GLY A 162 7.45 8.80 -14.93
N GLN A 163 8.12 9.29 -13.88
CA GLN A 163 9.45 8.87 -13.46
C GLN A 163 9.34 7.95 -12.24
N THR A 164 10.45 7.30 -11.93
CA THR A 164 10.61 6.44 -10.75
C THR A 164 11.70 7.00 -9.83
N PHE A 165 11.87 6.41 -8.65
CA PHE A 165 12.94 6.83 -7.74
C PHE A 165 14.35 6.68 -8.37
N ALA A 166 14.52 5.76 -9.33
CA ALA A 166 15.76 5.60 -10.08
C ALA A 166 16.18 6.86 -10.86
N ASP A 167 15.22 7.72 -11.23
CA ASP A 167 15.49 8.94 -12.00
C ASP A 167 15.88 10.13 -11.12
N VAL A 168 15.80 9.99 -9.79
CA VAL A 168 16.16 11.03 -8.84
C VAL A 168 17.69 11.11 -8.69
N PRO A 169 18.31 12.31 -8.67
CA PRO A 169 19.73 12.46 -8.36
C PRO A 169 20.09 11.87 -6.98
N ILE A 170 21.22 11.17 -6.88
CA ILE A 170 21.65 10.44 -5.67
C ILE A 170 21.63 11.34 -4.43
N GLU A 171 22.08 12.59 -4.53
CA GLU A 171 22.12 13.49 -3.38
C GLU A 171 20.72 13.85 -2.86
N ALA A 172 19.76 14.05 -3.77
CA ALA A 172 18.37 14.33 -3.39
C ALA A 172 17.68 13.08 -2.83
N ALA A 173 17.93 11.92 -3.45
CA ALA A 173 17.47 10.64 -2.97
C ALA A 173 18.00 10.31 -1.56
N ALA A 174 19.28 10.56 -1.31
CA ALA A 174 19.88 10.35 0.00
C ALA A 174 19.27 11.26 1.07
N GLN A 175 18.94 12.51 0.73
CA GLN A 175 18.26 13.43 1.66
C GLN A 175 16.83 13.00 1.96
N TYR A 176 16.10 12.52 0.95
CA TYR A 176 14.76 11.99 1.10
C TYR A 176 14.76 10.71 1.95
N CYS A 177 15.47 9.68 1.52
CA CYS A 177 15.56 8.40 2.23
C CYS A 177 16.14 8.59 3.64
N GLY A 178 17.15 9.46 3.76
CA GLY A 178 17.74 9.83 5.05
C GLY A 178 16.74 10.48 6.01
N MET A 179 15.81 11.30 5.51
CA MET A 179 14.71 11.84 6.30
C MET A 179 13.75 10.73 6.75
N ASP A 180 13.42 9.80 5.86
CA ASP A 180 12.49 8.71 6.14
C ASP A 180 13.03 7.77 7.24
N VAL A 181 14.29 7.34 7.14
CA VAL A 181 14.90 6.52 8.20
C VAL A 181 15.14 7.30 9.50
N HIS A 182 15.42 8.61 9.43
CA HIS A 182 15.59 9.43 10.63
C HIS A 182 14.25 9.60 11.37
N LEU A 183 13.17 9.89 10.64
CA LEU A 183 11.82 9.97 11.20
C LEU A 183 11.39 8.63 11.78
N THR A 184 11.59 7.54 11.04
CA THR A 184 11.26 6.18 11.48
C THR A 184 12.01 5.82 12.77
N TYR A 185 13.32 6.09 12.85
CA TYR A 185 14.12 5.84 14.05
C TYR A 185 13.55 6.58 15.28
N ARG A 186 13.27 7.88 15.14
CA ARG A 186 12.75 8.70 16.25
C ARG A 186 11.33 8.30 16.63
N LEU A 187 10.47 8.07 15.64
CA LEU A 187 9.09 7.62 15.85
C LEU A 187 9.04 6.25 16.53
N ALA A 188 9.94 5.33 16.20
CA ALA A 188 9.98 4.03 16.86
C ALA A 188 10.23 4.17 18.37
N ILE A 189 11.10 5.09 18.79
CA ILE A 189 11.35 5.39 20.20
C ILE A 189 10.12 6.04 20.83
N ASP A 190 9.61 7.10 20.20
CA ASP A 190 8.50 7.90 20.74
C ASP A 190 7.20 7.09 20.84
N LEU A 191 6.87 6.28 19.84
CA LEU A 191 5.65 5.49 19.79
C LEU A 191 5.68 4.35 20.81
N VAL A 192 6.81 3.65 20.97
CA VAL A 192 6.93 2.62 22.01
C VAL A 192 6.69 3.22 23.40
N GLN A 193 7.30 4.37 23.71
CA GLN A 193 7.08 5.06 24.98
C GLN A 193 5.61 5.50 25.16
N GLN A 194 4.96 5.96 24.09
CA GLN A 194 3.56 6.34 24.13
C GLN A 194 2.63 5.14 24.37
N LEU A 195 2.89 3.99 23.74
CA LEU A 195 2.12 2.77 23.98
C LEU A 195 2.28 2.29 25.42
N GLU A 196 3.50 2.34 25.99
CA GLU A 196 3.75 2.03 27.39
C GLU A 196 2.95 2.93 28.34
N GLN A 197 2.87 4.22 28.04
CA GLN A 197 2.10 5.20 28.83
C GLN A 197 0.58 4.98 28.75
N LEU A 198 0.08 4.48 27.62
CA LEU A 198 -1.34 4.17 27.41
C LEU A 198 -1.76 2.86 28.08
N GLY A 199 -0.82 1.94 28.31
CA GLY A 199 -0.99 0.74 29.13
C GLY A 199 -0.30 -0.50 28.57
N GLU A 200 0.10 -1.41 29.47
CA GLU A 200 0.93 -2.60 29.15
C GLU A 200 0.33 -3.54 28.09
N ALA A 201 -1.00 -3.52 27.90
CA ALA A 201 -1.67 -4.33 26.90
C ALA A 201 -1.30 -3.94 25.45
N LEU A 202 -0.97 -2.67 25.18
CA LEU A 202 -0.67 -2.21 23.82
C LEU A 202 0.74 -2.64 23.36
N PRO A 203 1.82 -2.48 24.15
CA PRO A 203 3.12 -3.08 23.81
C PRO A 203 3.06 -4.61 23.65
N GLN A 204 2.25 -5.30 24.47
CA GLN A 204 2.02 -6.75 24.32
C GLN A 204 1.32 -7.06 22.99
N LEU A 205 0.26 -6.33 22.65
CA LEU A 205 -0.44 -6.51 21.38
C LEU A 205 0.49 -6.28 20.17
N LEU A 206 1.33 -5.23 20.21
CA LEU A 206 2.33 -4.96 19.18
C LEU A 206 3.31 -6.13 19.03
N SER A 207 3.89 -6.59 20.14
CA SER A 207 5.00 -7.56 20.12
C SER A 207 4.54 -9.02 19.96
N GLU A 208 3.36 -9.38 20.44
CA GLU A 208 2.86 -10.76 20.45
C GLU A 208 1.85 -11.06 19.33
N LEU A 209 1.24 -10.03 18.73
CA LEU A 209 0.28 -10.21 17.64
C LEU A 209 0.68 -9.47 16.36
N GLU A 210 0.78 -8.14 16.39
CA GLU A 210 0.91 -7.33 15.17
C GLU A 210 2.24 -7.61 14.44
N LEU A 211 3.37 -7.55 15.15
CA LEU A 211 4.69 -7.81 14.57
C LEU A 211 4.89 -9.27 14.13
N PRO A 212 4.40 -10.31 14.86
CA PRO A 212 4.42 -11.68 14.36
C PRO A 212 3.48 -11.95 13.18
N LEU A 213 2.39 -11.19 13.03
CA LEU A 213 1.42 -11.34 11.93
C LEU A 213 1.93 -10.73 10.62
N GLU A 214 2.64 -9.60 10.68
CA GLU A 214 3.24 -8.93 9.53
C GLU A 214 3.99 -9.86 8.55
N PRO A 215 4.97 -10.69 8.98
CA PRO A 215 5.68 -11.60 8.08
C PRO A 215 4.77 -12.70 7.50
N VAL A 216 3.71 -13.09 8.21
CA VAL A 216 2.73 -14.07 7.71
C VAL A 216 1.91 -13.45 6.59
N LEU A 217 1.46 -12.20 6.76
CA LEU A 217 0.75 -11.45 5.71
C LEU A 217 1.65 -11.28 4.48
N ALA A 218 2.89 -10.82 4.66
CA ALA A 218 3.85 -10.74 3.56
C ALA A 218 4.03 -12.09 2.84
N GLN A 219 4.15 -13.19 3.58
CA GLN A 219 4.26 -14.52 2.96
C GLN A 219 2.99 -14.92 2.20
N MET A 220 1.80 -14.58 2.69
CA MET A 220 0.53 -14.80 1.99
C MET A 220 0.48 -14.00 0.69
N GLU A 221 0.88 -12.73 0.73
CA GLU A 221 0.96 -11.87 -0.45
C GLU A 221 1.97 -12.41 -1.46
N ALA A 222 3.19 -12.74 -1.02
CA ALA A 222 4.23 -13.31 -1.86
C ALA A 222 3.83 -14.64 -2.50
N THR A 223 3.07 -15.46 -1.77
CA THR A 223 2.54 -16.71 -2.30
C THR A 223 1.53 -16.45 -3.43
N GLY A 224 0.71 -15.42 -3.30
CA GLY A 224 -0.32 -15.04 -4.29
C GLY A 224 -1.37 -16.14 -4.53
N ILE A 225 -2.32 -15.85 -5.42
CA ILE A 225 -3.42 -16.75 -5.78
C ILE A 225 -3.40 -16.98 -7.29
N ARG A 226 -3.42 -18.24 -7.72
CA ARG A 226 -3.59 -18.58 -9.13
C ARG A 226 -5.06 -18.50 -9.50
N ILE A 227 -5.33 -17.85 -10.63
CA ILE A 227 -6.66 -17.77 -11.23
C ILE A 227 -6.65 -18.43 -12.61
N ASP A 228 -7.80 -18.95 -13.04
CA ASP A 228 -8.00 -19.49 -14.38
C ASP A 228 -8.44 -18.34 -15.32
N VAL A 229 -7.47 -17.71 -15.97
CA VAL A 229 -7.71 -16.57 -16.87
C VAL A 229 -8.59 -16.95 -18.07
N PRO A 230 -8.35 -18.06 -18.79
CA PRO A 230 -9.25 -18.52 -19.85
C PRO A 230 -10.70 -18.69 -19.37
N TYR A 231 -10.91 -19.35 -18.24
CA TYR A 231 -12.25 -19.51 -17.68
C TYR A 231 -12.91 -18.17 -17.36
N LEU A 232 -12.18 -17.22 -16.76
CA LEU A 232 -12.72 -15.88 -16.47
C LEU A 232 -13.10 -15.12 -17.75
N GLN A 233 -12.36 -15.29 -18.84
CA GLN A 233 -12.72 -14.69 -20.13
C GLN A 233 -14.02 -15.27 -20.70
N GLU A 234 -14.18 -16.59 -20.65
CA GLU A 234 -15.42 -17.27 -21.07
C GLU A 234 -16.61 -16.85 -20.19
N LEU A 235 -16.41 -16.81 -18.87
CA LEU A 235 -17.40 -16.34 -17.92
C LEU A 235 -17.80 -14.88 -18.20
N GLY A 236 -16.81 -14.02 -18.51
CA GLY A 236 -17.02 -12.63 -18.88
C GLY A 236 -17.90 -12.47 -20.12
N GLN A 237 -17.70 -13.30 -21.15
CA GLN A 237 -18.56 -13.32 -22.34
C GLN A 237 -19.99 -13.72 -21.99
N SER A 238 -20.17 -14.83 -21.26
CA SER A 238 -21.50 -15.29 -20.84
C SER A 238 -22.26 -14.26 -20.00
N MET A 239 -21.58 -13.59 -19.06
CA MET A 239 -22.17 -12.50 -18.29
C MET A 239 -22.52 -11.30 -19.17
N GLY A 240 -21.70 -10.98 -20.17
CA GLY A 240 -21.97 -9.94 -21.15
C GLY A 240 -23.27 -10.19 -21.94
N ASP A 241 -23.45 -11.40 -22.44
CA ASP A 241 -24.66 -11.79 -23.17
C ASP A 241 -25.90 -11.71 -22.28
N LYS A 242 -25.79 -12.16 -21.02
CA LYS A 242 -26.90 -12.08 -20.05
C LYS A 242 -27.25 -10.64 -19.69
N LEU A 243 -26.26 -9.75 -19.56
CA LEU A 243 -26.50 -8.32 -19.33
C LEU A 243 -27.29 -7.68 -20.48
N GLN A 244 -26.91 -7.98 -21.73
CA GLN A 244 -27.66 -7.50 -22.90
C GLN A 244 -29.10 -8.00 -22.93
N GLN A 245 -29.33 -9.28 -22.57
CA GLN A 245 -30.68 -9.83 -22.45
C GLN A 245 -31.50 -9.12 -21.37
N LEU A 246 -30.91 -8.87 -20.20
CA LEU A 246 -31.59 -8.15 -19.11
C LEU A 246 -31.92 -6.70 -19.49
N GLU A 247 -31.02 -6.02 -20.20
CA GLU A 247 -31.25 -4.68 -20.74
C GLU A 247 -32.43 -4.66 -21.72
N GLN A 248 -32.47 -5.59 -22.68
CA GLN A 248 -33.58 -5.71 -23.62
C GLN A 248 -34.92 -6.00 -22.91
N GLN A 249 -34.91 -6.91 -21.92
CA GLN A 249 -36.09 -7.22 -21.12
C GLN A 249 -36.55 -6.02 -20.30
N ALA A 250 -35.63 -5.25 -19.72
CA ALA A 250 -35.95 -4.07 -18.93
C ALA A 250 -36.53 -2.95 -19.79
N ILE A 251 -35.97 -2.70 -20.98
CA ILE A 251 -36.51 -1.73 -21.95
C ILE A 251 -37.92 -2.16 -22.40
N ALA A 252 -38.12 -3.44 -22.73
CA ALA A 252 -39.43 -3.96 -23.11
C ALA A 252 -40.46 -3.84 -21.98
N ALA A 253 -40.07 -4.09 -20.73
CA ALA A 253 -40.93 -3.95 -19.57
C ALA A 253 -41.26 -2.48 -19.26
N ALA A 254 -40.32 -1.56 -19.46
CA ALA A 254 -40.50 -0.13 -19.24
C ALA A 254 -41.34 0.56 -20.33
N GLY A 255 -41.30 0.03 -21.56
CA GLY A 255 -41.99 0.61 -22.73
C GLY A 255 -41.29 1.82 -23.35
N GLU A 256 -40.11 2.21 -22.85
CA GLU A 256 -39.26 3.26 -23.40
C GLU A 256 -37.78 2.89 -23.26
N GLU A 257 -36.93 3.44 -24.12
CA GLU A 257 -35.47 3.24 -24.06
C GLU A 257 -34.86 4.07 -22.92
N PHE A 258 -33.96 3.45 -22.16
CA PHE A 258 -33.19 4.12 -21.11
C PHE A 258 -31.89 3.36 -20.83
N ASN A 259 -30.89 4.04 -20.24
CA ASN A 259 -29.64 3.40 -19.85
C ASN A 259 -29.72 2.89 -18.40
N LEU A 260 -29.66 1.56 -18.22
CA LEU A 260 -29.71 0.90 -16.90
C LEU A 260 -28.51 1.27 -16.00
N ALA A 261 -27.36 1.61 -16.61
CA ALA A 261 -26.16 2.04 -15.91
C ALA A 261 -26.21 3.51 -15.48
N SER A 262 -27.19 4.31 -15.94
CA SER A 262 -27.37 5.71 -15.56
C SER A 262 -28.36 5.86 -14.41
N PRO A 263 -27.92 6.15 -13.16
CA PRO A 263 -28.83 6.31 -12.03
C PRO A 263 -29.83 7.44 -12.23
N LYS A 264 -29.45 8.48 -12.99
CA LYS A 264 -30.32 9.61 -13.31
C LYS A 264 -31.47 9.20 -14.23
N GLN A 265 -31.16 8.57 -15.38
CA GLN A 265 -32.20 8.15 -16.32
C GLN A 265 -33.13 7.10 -15.69
N LEU A 266 -32.56 6.13 -14.96
CA LEU A 266 -33.36 5.16 -14.22
C LEU A 266 -34.25 5.84 -13.17
N GLY A 267 -33.73 6.83 -12.43
CA GLY A 267 -34.53 7.57 -11.44
C GLY A 267 -35.65 8.39 -12.08
N GLU A 268 -35.41 8.98 -13.25
CA GLU A 268 -36.45 9.67 -14.03
C GLU A 268 -37.52 8.67 -14.51
N LEU A 269 -37.12 7.55 -15.10
CA LEU A 269 -38.02 6.47 -15.52
C LEU A 269 -38.91 5.97 -14.37
N LEU A 270 -38.30 5.54 -13.26
CA LEU A 270 -39.03 4.89 -12.17
C LEU A 270 -40.04 5.83 -11.49
N PHE A 271 -39.67 7.09 -11.23
CA PHE A 271 -40.48 7.98 -10.40
C PHE A 271 -41.24 9.07 -11.16
N ASN A 272 -40.83 9.39 -12.39
CA ASN A 272 -41.51 10.39 -13.22
C ASN A 272 -42.34 9.72 -14.32
N THR A 273 -41.78 8.76 -15.08
CA THR A 273 -42.53 8.07 -16.14
C THR A 273 -43.47 7.00 -15.56
N LEU A 274 -42.94 6.03 -14.81
CA LEU A 274 -43.70 4.90 -14.27
C LEU A 274 -44.47 5.25 -12.98
N GLY A 275 -44.18 6.40 -12.39
CA GLY A 275 -44.94 6.94 -11.25
C GLY A 275 -44.83 6.12 -9.96
N LEU A 276 -43.73 5.40 -9.74
CA LEU A 276 -43.52 4.60 -8.52
C LEU A 276 -43.48 5.46 -7.24
N ASP A 277 -43.73 4.82 -6.10
CA ASP A 277 -43.86 5.52 -4.81
C ASP A 277 -42.58 6.24 -4.40
N ARG A 278 -42.60 7.57 -4.55
CA ARG A 278 -41.51 8.47 -4.20
C ARG A 278 -41.16 8.46 -2.72
N LYS A 279 -42.07 8.04 -1.83
CA LYS A 279 -41.79 7.92 -0.39
C LYS A 279 -40.76 6.83 -0.09
N LYS A 280 -40.60 5.87 -1.01
CA LYS A 280 -39.59 4.80 -0.91
C LYS A 280 -38.21 5.23 -1.40
N SER A 281 -38.08 6.43 -1.98
CA SER A 281 -36.82 7.00 -2.44
C SER A 281 -36.54 8.36 -1.81
N ARG A 282 -35.31 8.85 -2.00
CA ARG A 282 -34.85 10.17 -1.58
C ARG A 282 -34.34 10.96 -2.78
N LYS A 283 -34.50 12.28 -2.75
CA LYS A 283 -33.95 13.16 -3.77
C LYS A 283 -32.48 13.46 -3.47
N THR A 284 -31.61 13.25 -4.44
CA THR A 284 -30.18 13.57 -4.40
C THR A 284 -29.90 14.77 -5.32
N LYS A 285 -28.63 15.22 -5.38
CA LYS A 285 -28.21 16.30 -6.29
C LYS A 285 -28.44 15.95 -7.78
N THR A 286 -28.48 14.66 -8.12
CA THR A 286 -28.55 14.17 -9.50
C THR A 286 -29.90 13.61 -9.90
N GLY A 287 -30.86 13.51 -8.99
CA GLY A 287 -32.21 12.99 -9.27
C GLY A 287 -32.79 12.19 -8.10
N TRP A 288 -33.64 11.22 -8.39
CA TRP A 288 -34.09 10.26 -7.38
C TRP A 288 -33.02 9.20 -7.13
N SER A 289 -32.84 8.80 -5.87
CA SER A 289 -31.94 7.68 -5.56
C SER A 289 -32.51 6.40 -6.17
N THR A 290 -31.62 5.62 -6.76
CA THR A 290 -31.90 4.27 -7.27
C THR A 290 -30.95 3.27 -6.63
N ASP A 291 -30.43 3.52 -5.43
CA ASP A 291 -29.55 2.57 -4.74
C ASP A 291 -30.25 1.22 -4.47
N ALA A 292 -29.47 0.19 -4.11
CA ALA A 292 -29.97 -1.16 -3.89
C ALA A 292 -31.13 -1.20 -2.89
N ALA A 293 -31.01 -0.49 -1.76
CA ALA A 293 -32.03 -0.45 -0.72
C ALA A 293 -33.33 0.23 -1.18
N VAL A 294 -33.26 1.22 -2.08
CA VAL A 294 -34.46 1.82 -2.70
C VAL A 294 -35.11 0.86 -3.68
N LEU A 295 -34.32 0.20 -4.52
CA LEU A 295 -34.83 -0.74 -5.52
C LEU A 295 -35.47 -1.98 -4.88
N GLU A 296 -34.88 -2.52 -3.80
CA GLU A 296 -35.47 -3.63 -3.02
C GLU A 296 -36.86 -3.28 -2.46
N LYS A 297 -37.05 -2.05 -1.95
CA LYS A 297 -38.38 -1.59 -1.47
C LYS A 297 -39.42 -1.48 -2.60
N LEU A 298 -38.96 -1.41 -3.85
CA LEU A 298 -39.76 -1.23 -5.05
C LEU A 298 -39.85 -2.51 -5.89
N GLU A 299 -39.29 -3.63 -5.42
CA GLU A 299 -39.18 -4.88 -6.18
C GLU A 299 -40.53 -5.34 -6.76
N ASP A 300 -41.57 -5.35 -5.92
CA ASP A 300 -42.93 -5.73 -6.33
C ASP A 300 -43.71 -4.62 -7.06
N ALA A 301 -43.13 -3.42 -7.19
CA ALA A 301 -43.86 -2.25 -7.70
C ALA A 301 -43.93 -2.21 -9.23
N HIS A 302 -42.94 -2.80 -9.93
CA HIS A 302 -42.94 -2.89 -11.39
C HIS A 302 -41.97 -3.96 -11.89
N PRO A 303 -42.28 -4.72 -12.97
CA PRO A 303 -41.41 -5.77 -13.52
C PRO A 303 -40.00 -5.31 -13.92
N VAL A 304 -39.82 -4.02 -14.20
CA VAL A 304 -38.49 -3.45 -14.52
C VAL A 304 -37.53 -3.47 -13.33
N VAL A 305 -38.05 -3.38 -12.10
CA VAL A 305 -37.23 -3.25 -10.89
C VAL A 305 -36.38 -4.49 -10.62
N PRO A 306 -36.93 -5.72 -10.60
CA PRO A 306 -36.11 -6.93 -10.42
C PRO A 306 -35.09 -7.12 -11.55
N LEU A 307 -35.43 -6.79 -12.80
CA LEU A 307 -34.50 -6.85 -13.94
C LEU A 307 -33.31 -5.90 -13.76
N VAL A 308 -33.56 -4.68 -13.28
CA VAL A 308 -32.50 -3.70 -13.01
C VAL A 308 -31.63 -4.12 -11.82
N LEU A 309 -32.21 -4.70 -10.78
CA LEU A 309 -31.47 -5.26 -9.64
C LEU A 309 -30.53 -6.39 -10.08
N GLU A 310 -31.04 -7.34 -10.87
CA GLU A 310 -30.24 -8.44 -11.43
C GLU A 310 -29.12 -7.90 -12.33
N HIS A 311 -29.45 -6.99 -13.26
CA HIS A 311 -28.47 -6.37 -14.17
C HIS A 311 -27.34 -5.69 -13.40
N ARG A 312 -27.64 -4.90 -12.36
CA ARG A 312 -26.62 -4.21 -11.57
C ARG A 312 -25.74 -5.14 -10.77
N THR A 313 -26.34 -6.20 -10.21
CA THR A 313 -25.59 -7.22 -9.46
C THR A 313 -24.60 -7.91 -10.38
N LEU A 314 -25.07 -8.35 -11.56
CA LEU A 314 -24.25 -9.03 -12.55
C LEU A 314 -23.18 -8.10 -13.14
N SER A 315 -23.54 -6.86 -13.45
CA SER A 315 -22.61 -5.85 -14.00
C SER A 315 -21.48 -5.53 -13.01
N LYS A 316 -21.80 -5.42 -11.71
CA LYS A 316 -20.78 -5.24 -10.66
C LYS A 316 -19.89 -6.47 -10.52
N LEU A 317 -20.46 -7.68 -10.49
CA LEU A 317 -19.70 -8.93 -10.41
C LEU A 317 -18.73 -9.06 -11.60
N LYS A 318 -19.21 -8.78 -12.82
CA LYS A 318 -18.40 -8.82 -14.04
C LYS A 318 -17.26 -7.80 -13.98
N SER A 319 -17.57 -6.53 -13.75
CA SER A 319 -16.57 -5.45 -13.77
C SER A 319 -15.56 -5.52 -12.62
N THR A 320 -16.00 -5.87 -11.41
CA THR A 320 -15.15 -5.86 -10.21
C THR A 320 -14.24 -7.07 -10.14
N TYR A 321 -14.70 -8.22 -10.63
CA TYR A 321 -13.97 -9.49 -10.47
C TYR A 321 -13.59 -10.11 -11.81
N VAL A 322 -14.56 -10.37 -12.68
CA VAL A 322 -14.34 -11.18 -13.89
C VAL A 322 -13.42 -10.48 -14.89
N ASP A 323 -13.64 -9.18 -15.11
CA ASP A 323 -12.83 -8.38 -16.04
C ASP A 323 -11.53 -7.86 -15.40
N ALA A 324 -11.55 -7.59 -14.09
CA ALA A 324 -10.44 -6.94 -13.38
C ALA A 324 -9.35 -7.94 -12.94
N LEU A 325 -9.71 -9.09 -12.37
CA LEU A 325 -8.75 -10.05 -11.83
C LEU A 325 -7.70 -10.52 -12.86
N PRO A 326 -8.05 -10.80 -14.14
CA PRO A 326 -7.05 -11.14 -15.16
C PRO A 326 -5.99 -10.06 -15.39
N GLN A 327 -6.34 -8.78 -15.18
CA GLN A 327 -5.42 -7.64 -15.37
C GLN A 327 -4.46 -7.46 -14.18
N LEU A 328 -4.78 -8.08 -13.04
CA LEU A 328 -3.97 -8.04 -11.81
C LEU A 328 -2.99 -9.21 -11.70
N VAL A 329 -2.94 -10.09 -12.71
CA VAL A 329 -1.98 -11.20 -12.74
C VAL A 329 -0.58 -10.64 -12.97
N GLU A 330 0.33 -10.94 -12.05
CA GLU A 330 1.74 -10.61 -12.20
C GLU A 330 2.40 -11.52 -13.23
N SER A 331 3.14 -10.92 -14.16
CA SER A 331 3.72 -11.64 -15.30
C SER A 331 4.82 -12.62 -14.88
N GLU A 332 5.59 -12.30 -13.84
CA GLU A 332 6.68 -13.13 -13.35
C GLU A 332 6.19 -14.38 -12.61
N THR A 333 5.10 -14.26 -11.84
CA THR A 333 4.59 -15.36 -11.01
C THR A 333 3.41 -16.09 -11.65
N GLY A 334 2.68 -15.44 -12.57
CA GLY A 334 1.42 -15.93 -13.11
C GLY A 334 0.29 -15.96 -12.08
N ARG A 335 0.37 -15.13 -11.02
CA ARG A 335 -0.56 -15.12 -9.89
C ARG A 335 -1.03 -13.70 -9.58
N VAL A 336 -2.17 -13.59 -8.91
CA VAL A 336 -2.66 -12.33 -8.34
C VAL A 336 -2.11 -12.20 -6.92
N HIS A 337 -1.52 -11.06 -6.60
CA HIS A 337 -0.99 -10.76 -5.28
C HIS A 337 -1.84 -9.67 -4.66
N THR A 338 -2.62 -10.03 -3.65
CA THR A 338 -3.44 -9.07 -2.91
C THR A 338 -2.58 -8.27 -1.93
N ASP A 339 -3.05 -7.09 -1.55
CA ASP A 339 -2.44 -6.25 -0.51
C ASP A 339 -3.36 -6.22 0.73
N PHE A 340 -2.91 -6.82 1.83
CA PHE A 340 -3.58 -6.83 3.13
C PHE A 340 -3.16 -5.61 3.95
N ASN A 341 -4.12 -4.74 4.28
CA ASN A 341 -3.87 -3.51 5.04
C ASN A 341 -4.17 -3.67 6.52
#